data_AF-A0A914P3F9-F1
#
_entry.id   AF-A0A914P3F9-F1
#
_cell.length_a   1.000
_cell.length_b   1.000
_cell.length_c   1.000
_cell.angle_alpha   90.00
_cell.angle_beta   90.00
_cell.angle_gamma   90.00
#
_symmetry.space_group_name_H-M   'P 1'
#
loop_
_entity.id
_entity.type
_entity.pdbx_description
1 polymer ?
#
loop_
_entity_poly.entity_id
_entity_poly.type
_entity_poly.pdbx_seq_one_letter_code
_entity_poly.pdbx_strand_id
1 'polypeptide(L)'
;MTFTDDDPILVLNFSKTVSDADREKVVSELGKNGGEKCPFQDNVFKFETYQDLTKAHKALRSIVPKSFYSTIPIYDAEGVRLYDLEPSITTTLIIVDKKSNSNGRIFNFSTFFVSDFF
;
A
#
# COMPACT_ATOMS: atom_id res chain seq x y z
N MET A 1 10.22 0.29 -19.15
CA MET A 1 10.41 0.08 -17.70
C MET A 1 10.96 -1.32 -17.47
N THR A 2 12.11 -1.45 -16.80
CA THR A 2 12.69 -2.74 -16.37
C THR A 2 12.75 -2.76 -14.85
N PHE A 3 12.31 -3.87 -14.26
CA PHE A 3 12.39 -4.10 -12.81
C PHE A 3 13.72 -4.76 -12.47
N THR A 4 14.38 -4.27 -11.44
CA THR A 4 15.59 -4.83 -10.85
C THR A 4 15.37 -5.09 -9.37
N ASP A 5 16.19 -5.96 -8.78
CA ASP A 5 16.08 -6.30 -7.36
C ASP A 5 16.24 -5.08 -6.43
N ASP A 6 16.82 -3.97 -6.91
CA ASP A 6 17.03 -2.76 -6.10
C ASP A 6 15.88 -1.75 -6.18
N ASP A 7 14.86 -2.03 -7.01
CA ASP A 7 13.83 -1.05 -7.27
C ASP A 7 12.91 -0.86 -6.06
N PRO A 8 12.65 0.40 -5.65
CA PRO A 8 11.61 0.72 -4.69
C PRO A 8 10.24 0.39 -5.29
N ILE A 9 9.60 -0.69 -4.83
CA ILE A 9 8.32 -1.16 -5.36
C ILE A 9 7.24 -1.10 -4.29
N LEU A 10 6.07 -0.59 -4.66
CA LEU A 10 4.83 -0.65 -3.89
C LEU A 10 3.82 -1.50 -4.64
N VAL A 11 3.28 -2.52 -3.97
CA VAL A 11 2.19 -3.35 -4.48
C VAL A 11 0.93 -3.06 -3.69
N LEU A 12 -0.16 -2.76 -4.41
CA LEU A 12 -1.48 -2.58 -3.84
C LEU A 12 -2.28 -3.87 -3.97
N ASN A 13 -2.83 -4.33 -2.86
CA ASN A 13 -3.70 -5.50 -2.84
C ASN A 13 -5.07 -5.05 -2.36
N PHE A 14 -5.97 -4.87 -3.33
CA PHE A 14 -7.36 -4.50 -3.07
C PHE A 14 -8.18 -5.75 -2.77
N SER A 15 -9.07 -5.68 -1.77
CA SER A 15 -10.06 -6.73 -1.56
C SER A 15 -11.04 -6.76 -2.74
N LYS A 16 -11.68 -7.93 -2.93
CA LYS A 16 -12.69 -8.11 -3.97
C LYS A 16 -13.96 -7.28 -3.76
N THR A 17 -14.17 -6.69 -2.58
CA THR A 17 -15.40 -5.94 -2.25
C THR A 17 -15.36 -4.47 -2.69
N VAL A 18 -14.21 -3.95 -3.16
CA VAL A 18 -14.08 -2.54 -3.56
C VAL A 18 -14.36 -2.34 -5.04
N SER A 19 -15.04 -1.23 -5.37
CA SER A 19 -15.39 -0.87 -6.75
C SER A 19 -14.16 -0.55 -7.61
N ASP A 20 -14.25 -0.81 -8.92
CA ASP A 20 -13.16 -0.51 -9.85
C ASP A 20 -12.88 0.99 -9.99
N ALA A 21 -13.91 1.84 -9.88
CA ALA A 21 -13.74 3.30 -9.89
C ALA A 21 -12.92 3.80 -8.69
N ASP A 22 -13.16 3.23 -7.51
CA ASP A 22 -12.40 3.55 -6.31
C ASP A 22 -10.94 3.07 -6.41
N ARG A 23 -10.72 1.88 -6.98
CA ARG A 23 -9.37 1.36 -7.29
C ARG A 23 -8.63 2.28 -8.25
N GLU A 24 -9.28 2.68 -9.34
CA GLU A 24 -8.69 3.57 -10.34
C GLU A 24 -8.33 4.93 -9.75
N LYS A 25 -9.16 5.47 -8.86
CA LYS A 25 -8.85 6.72 -8.13
C LYS A 25 -7.57 6.59 -7.31
N VAL A 26 -7.43 5.51 -6.55
CA VAL A 26 -6.20 5.26 -5.75
C VAL A 26 -4.98 5.10 -6.65
N VAL A 27 -5.11 4.33 -7.74
CA VAL A 27 -4.05 4.09 -8.73
C VAL A 27 -3.61 5.39 -9.41
N SER A 28 -4.57 6.23 -9.83
CA SER A 28 -4.32 7.51 -10.48
C SER A 28 -3.61 8.50 -9.56
N GLU A 29 -4.07 8.63 -8.32
CA GLU A 29 -3.46 9.52 -7.33
C GLU A 29 -2.05 9.05 -6.93
N LEU A 30 -1.80 7.74 -6.84
CA LEU A 30 -0.44 7.23 -6.64
C LEU A 30 0.50 7.57 -7.79
N GLY A 31 0.01 7.50 -9.04
CA GLY A 31 0.77 7.95 -10.21
C GLY A 31 1.21 9.42 -10.10
N LYS A 32 0.36 10.29 -9.53
CA LYS A 32 0.70 11.71 -9.26
C LYS A 32 1.75 11.89 -8.16
N ASN A 33 1.92 10.89 -7.28
CA ASN A 33 2.91 10.90 -6.20
C ASN A 33 4.28 10.33 -6.61
N GLY A 34 4.58 10.33 -7.91
CA GLY A 34 5.88 9.91 -8.45
C GLY A 34 6.02 8.39 -8.67
N GLY A 35 4.92 7.64 -8.57
CA GLY A 35 4.91 6.22 -8.89
C GLY A 35 4.77 5.99 -10.40
N GLU A 36 5.70 5.27 -11.00
CA GLU A 36 5.57 4.75 -12.36
C GLU A 36 4.80 3.42 -12.31
N LYS A 37 3.62 3.39 -12.95
CA LYS A 37 2.76 2.19 -12.98
C LYS A 37 3.40 1.10 -13.84
N CYS A 38 3.42 -0.13 -13.35
CA CYS A 38 3.86 -1.29 -14.11
C CYS A 38 2.94 -1.51 -15.32
N PRO A 39 3.48 -1.69 -16.55
CA PRO A 39 2.68 -1.87 -17.75
C PRO A 39 1.93 -3.22 -17.80
N PHE A 40 2.30 -4.19 -16.94
CA PHE A 40 1.71 -5.52 -16.91
C PHE A 40 0.81 -5.77 -15.70
N GLN A 41 0.86 -4.89 -14.69
CA GLN A 41 0.11 -5.02 -13.43
C GLN A 41 -0.28 -3.63 -12.91
N ASP A 42 -1.57 -3.30 -12.95
CA ASP A 42 -2.07 -1.96 -12.61
C ASP A 42 -1.92 -1.58 -11.13
N ASN A 43 -1.65 -2.57 -10.29
CA ASN A 43 -1.50 -2.43 -8.85
C ASN A 43 -0.03 -2.42 -8.39
N VAL A 44 0.93 -2.44 -9.32
CA VAL A 44 2.36 -2.38 -9.00
C VAL A 44 2.94 -1.06 -9.47
N PHE A 45 3.63 -0.38 -8.56
CA PHE A 45 4.26 0.92 -8.79
C PHE A 45 5.74 0.85 -8.45
N LYS A 46 6.58 1.38 -9.33
CA LYS A 46 7.99 1.63 -9.06
C LYS A 46 8.18 3.10 -8.74
N PHE A 47 9.10 3.40 -7.84
CA PHE A 47 9.52 4.75 -7.54
C PHE A 47 11.00 4.92 -7.83
N GLU A 48 11.41 6.16 -8.12
CA GLU A 48 12.82 6.48 -8.37
C GLU A 48 13.67 6.27 -7.10
N THR A 49 13.12 6.58 -5.92
CA THR A 49 13.82 6.44 -4.64
C THR A 49 12.94 5.80 -3.56
N TYR A 50 13.58 5.18 -2.56
CA TYR A 50 12.91 4.69 -1.35
C TYR A 50 12.22 5.81 -0.56
N GLN A 51 12.74 7.04 -0.65
CA GLN A 51 12.12 8.19 -0.01
C GLN A 51 10.79 8.53 -0.68
N ASP A 52 10.70 8.46 -2.01
CA ASP A 52 9.47 8.75 -2.75
C ASP A 52 8.44 7.64 -2.57
N LEU A 53 8.88 6.37 -2.56
CA LEU A 53 8.05 5.24 -2.16
C LEU A 53 7.46 5.43 -0.75
N THR A 54 8.27 5.91 0.22
CA THR A 54 7.79 6.18 1.58
C THR A 54 6.80 7.35 1.62
N LYS A 55 7.03 8.41 0.84
CA LYS A 55 6.09 9.55 0.72
C LYS A 55 4.76 9.09 0.12
N ALA A 56 4.80 8.33 -0.96
CA ALA A 56 3.62 7.78 -1.63
C ALA A 56 2.84 6.83 -0.72
N HIS A 57 3.55 5.97 0.03
CA HIS A 57 2.93 5.09 1.03
C HIS A 57 2.22 5.87 2.15
N LYS A 58 2.80 6.98 2.61
CA LYS A 58 2.14 7.88 3.57
C LYS A 58 0.94 8.59 2.96
N ALA A 59 1.06 9.06 1.71
CA ALA A 59 0.00 9.76 0.99
C ALA A 59 -1.23 8.88 0.77
N LEU A 60 -1.05 7.56 0.66
CA LEU A 60 -2.18 6.62 0.55
C LEU A 60 -3.21 6.78 1.68
N ARG A 61 -2.81 7.16 2.90
CA ARG A 61 -3.75 7.45 3.99
C ARG A 61 -4.77 8.53 3.63
N SER A 62 -4.34 9.53 2.87
CA SER A 62 -5.17 10.66 2.45
C SER A 62 -5.92 10.40 1.14
N ILE A 63 -5.42 9.46 0.33
CA ILE A 63 -5.95 9.14 -0.99
C ILE A 63 -7.05 8.07 -0.91
N VAL A 64 -6.87 7.06 -0.06
CA VAL A 64 -7.76 5.89 0.05
C VAL A 64 -9.16 6.34 0.50
N PRO A 65 -10.19 6.21 -0.35
CA PRO A 65 -11.57 6.55 0.00
C PRO A 65 -12.11 5.75 1.19
N LYS A 66 -13.10 6.33 1.90
CA LYS A 66 -13.81 5.62 2.98
C LYS A 66 -14.46 4.30 2.53
N SER A 67 -14.74 4.12 1.24
CA SER A 67 -15.28 2.87 0.69
C SER A 67 -14.32 1.68 0.78
N PHE A 68 -13.03 1.92 1.00
CA PHE A 68 -12.04 0.87 1.30
C PHE A 68 -12.05 0.46 2.77
N TYR A 69 -12.99 0.94 3.58
CA TYR A 69 -13.06 0.63 4.99
C TYR A 69 -14.42 -0.04 5.27
N SER A 70 -14.38 -1.23 5.88
CA SER A 70 -15.56 -1.93 6.36
C SER A 70 -16.17 -1.16 7.53
N THR A 71 -17.50 -1.12 7.63
CA THR A 71 -18.19 -0.60 8.83
C THR A 71 -18.13 -1.56 10.02
N ILE A 72 -17.53 -2.74 9.84
CA ILE A 72 -17.38 -3.76 10.87
C ILE A 72 -16.15 -3.42 11.72
N PRO A 73 -16.31 -3.23 13.04
CA PRO A 73 -15.19 -3.03 13.93
C PRO A 73 -14.35 -4.31 14.08
N ILE A 74 -13.04 -4.14 14.22
CA ILE A 74 -12.13 -5.25 14.53
C ILE A 74 -11.98 -5.33 16.05
N TYR A 75 -12.06 -6.55 16.58
CA TYR A 75 -11.83 -6.85 17.99
C TYR A 75 -10.63 -7.79 18.14
N ASP A 76 -9.93 -7.70 19.26
CA ASP A 76 -8.93 -8.71 19.63
C ASP A 76 -9.61 -10.01 20.13
N ALA A 77 -8.78 -11.01 20.47
CA ALA A 77 -9.26 -12.29 20.98
C ALA A 77 -10.00 -12.20 22.32
N GLU A 78 -9.88 -11.06 23.02
CA GLU A 78 -10.49 -10.77 24.32
C GLU A 78 -11.79 -9.95 24.15
N GLY A 79 -12.15 -9.60 22.91
CA GLY A 79 -13.34 -8.82 22.59
C GLY A 79 -13.15 -7.30 22.78
N VAL A 80 -11.92 -6.82 22.90
CA VAL A 80 -11.60 -5.39 22.96
C VAL A 80 -11.56 -4.83 21.54
N ARG A 81 -12.28 -3.73 21.31
CA ARG A 81 -12.31 -3.05 20.01
C ARG A 81 -10.93 -2.48 19.70
N LEU A 82 -10.27 -3.02 18.67
CA LEU A 82 -8.97 -2.55 18.19
C LEU A 82 -9.15 -1.39 17.21
N TYR A 83 -10.09 -1.53 16.28
CA TYR A 83 -10.27 -0.58 15.18
C TYR A 83 -11.75 -0.39 14.83
N ASP A 84 -12.10 0.84 14.45
CA ASP A 84 -13.47 1.20 14.08
C ASP A 84 -13.88 0.65 12.72
N LEU A 85 -12.92 0.50 11.80
CA LEU A 85 -13.15 0.07 10.43
C LEU A 85 -12.01 -0.82 9.92
N GLU A 86 -12.34 -1.98 9.34
CA GLU A 86 -11.36 -2.87 8.70
C GLU A 86 -10.97 -2.38 7.29
N PRO A 87 -9.68 -2.13 7.00
CA PRO A 87 -9.27 -1.78 5.64
C PRO A 87 -9.35 -2.95 4.68
N SER A 88 -10.06 -2.73 3.59
CA SER A 88 -10.15 -3.57 2.39
C SER A 88 -9.00 -3.35 1.41
N ILE A 89 -7.94 -2.65 1.82
CA ILE A 89 -6.71 -2.49 1.03
C ILE A 89 -5.50 -2.84 1.90
N THR A 90 -4.66 -3.70 1.37
CA THR A 90 -3.35 -4.03 1.94
C THR A 90 -2.28 -3.51 1.00
N THR A 91 -1.19 -3.01 1.57
CA THR A 91 -0.03 -2.57 0.78
C THR A 91 1.15 -3.43 1.15
N THR A 92 1.89 -3.89 0.13
CA THR A 92 3.16 -4.54 0.31
C THR A 92 4.25 -3.60 -0.19
N LEU A 93 5.11 -3.19 0.73
CA LEU A 93 6.33 -2.49 0.39
C LEU A 93 7.43 -3.51 0.09
N ILE A 94 8.18 -3.32 -0.99
CA ILE A 94 9.38 -4.10 -1.27
C ILE A 94 10.56 -3.15 -1.18
N ILE A 95 11.34 -3.32 -0.11
CA ILE A 95 12.62 -2.64 0.09
C ILE A 95 13.71 -3.69 0.08
N VAL A 96 14.71 -3.52 -0.78
CA VAL A 96 15.89 -4.38 -0.84
C VAL A 96 17.09 -3.55 -0.38
N ASP A 97 17.52 -3.82 0.87
CA ASP A 97 18.73 -3.20 1.41
C ASP A 97 19.95 -4.09 1.15
N LYS A 98 20.84 -3.62 0.27
CA LYS A 98 22.12 -4.27 -0.04
C LYS A 98 23.24 -3.96 0.97
N LYS A 99 23.07 -3.00 1.88
CA LYS A 99 24.11 -2.69 2.90
C LYS A 99 24.18 -3.73 4.02
N SER A 100 23.17 -4.60 4.16
CA SER A 100 23.19 -5.72 5.10
C SER A 100 23.69 -6.99 4.39
N ASN A 101 25.02 -7.16 4.31
CA ASN A 101 25.75 -8.40 3.98
C ASN A 101 25.00 -9.47 3.14
N SER A 102 25.33 -9.53 1.84
CA SER A 102 25.26 -10.71 0.95
C SER A 102 23.92 -11.42 0.71
N ASN A 103 22.85 -11.09 1.42
CA ASN A 103 21.50 -11.60 1.18
C ASN A 103 20.53 -10.43 1.30
N GLY A 104 20.13 -9.84 0.18
CA GLY A 104 19.15 -8.74 0.15
C GLY A 104 17.93 -9.12 0.98
N ARG A 105 17.69 -8.39 2.07
CA ARG A 105 16.52 -8.61 2.90
C ARG A 105 15.35 -7.92 2.24
N ILE A 106 14.39 -8.69 1.73
CA ILE A 106 13.09 -8.18 1.32
C ILE A 106 12.29 -7.90 2.59
N PHE A 107 12.06 -6.63 2.91
CA PHE A 107 11.16 -6.28 4.00
C PHE A 107 9.73 -6.19 3.45
N ASN A 108 8.90 -7.21 3.72
CA ASN A 108 7.47 -7.13 3.46
C ASN A 108 6.78 -6.36 4.59
N PHE A 109 6.52 -5.08 4.36
CA PHE A 109 5.63 -4.32 5.24
C PHE A 109 4.21 -4.42 4.70
N SER A 110 3.36 -5.20 5.38
CA SER A 110 1.92 -5.17 5.18
C SER A 110 1.33 -4.07 6.06
N THR A 111 1.05 -2.91 5.48
CA THR A 111 0.30 -1.86 6.21
C THR A 111 -1.18 -2.00 5.91
N PHE A 112 -1.94 -2.25 6.96
CA PHE A 112 -3.39 -2.04 6.99
C PHE A 112 -3.61 -0.55 7.22
N PHE A 113 -4.29 0.14 6.30
CA PHE A 113 -4.68 1.53 6.55
C PHE A 113 -5.77 1.53 7.60
N VAL A 114 -5.43 1.85 8.84
CA VAL A 114 -6.44 2.11 9.86
C VAL A 114 -6.77 3.59 9.75
N SER A 115 -8.02 3.92 9.47
CA SER A 115 -8.48 5.30 9.59
C SER A 115 -8.63 5.61 11.07
N ASP A 116 -7.75 6.46 11.61
CA ASP A 116 -7.98 7.12 12.90
C ASP A 116 -9.12 8.14 12.71
N PHE A 117 -10.38 7.68 12.75
CA PHE A 117 -11.52 8.58 12.91
C PHE A 117 -11.70 8.81 14.41
N PHE A 118 -11.22 9.96 14.86
CA PHE A 118 -11.60 10.58 16.14
C PHE A 118 -13.07 10.98 16.15
#